data_AF-A0A6N9QI62-F1
#
_entry.id   AF-A0A6N9QI62-F1
#
_cell.length_a   1.000
_cell.length_b   1.000
_cell.length_c   1.000
_cell.angle_alpha   90.00
_cell.angle_beta   90.00
_cell.angle_gamma   90.00
#
_symmetry.space_group_name_H-M   'P 1'
#
loop_
_entity.id
_entity.type
_entity.pdbx_description
1 polymer ?
#
loop_
_entity_poly.entity_id
_entity_poly.type
_entity_poly.pdbx_seq_one_letter_code
_entity_poly.pdbx_strand_id
1 'polypeptide(L)'
;MTYEKFIEENSLNYKILEMKFKQGKSHREIATALNKSTNTIGEHYRMFSWSLYLCYFRYLESIGLEVDAMDIEDFYENSVHAVSYLEKTYSEELNSFRGGRPPVFLQNIKSLPPYRKLTDRQVFNLEKKIVKARESQGRTFLDIGKELKITWEKARHMYRNYYHRKVMEALDRIKEQTGNDLSNFIFEYSHYSYKRWELIVRDYFDLVRDLIDD
;
A
#
# COMPACT_ATOMS: atom_id res chain seq x y z
N MET A 1 1.79 16.00 20.75
CA MET A 1 2.90 15.03 20.98
C MET A 1 4.14 15.64 20.35
N THR A 2 5.30 15.61 21.01
CA THR A 2 6.57 16.07 20.41
C THR A 2 7.23 14.96 19.60
N TYR A 3 8.16 15.30 18.72
CA TYR A 3 8.90 14.30 17.95
C TYR A 3 9.76 13.40 18.86
N GLU A 4 10.39 13.96 19.89
CA GLU A 4 11.19 13.20 20.86
C GLU A 4 10.35 12.14 21.57
N LYS A 5 9.17 12.52 22.05
CA LYS A 5 8.24 11.60 22.70
C LYS A 5 7.76 10.51 21.75
N PHE A 6 7.46 10.87 20.51
CA PHE A 6 7.11 9.88 19.47
C PHE A 6 8.22 8.85 19.25
N ILE A 7 9.48 9.29 19.19
CA ILE A 7 10.64 8.40 19.02
C ILE A 7 10.84 7.52 20.25
N GLU A 8 10.65 8.05 21.46
CA GLU A 8 10.73 7.28 22.71
C GLU A 8 9.69 6.15 22.75
N GLU A 9 8.42 6.49 22.47
CA GLU A 9 7.31 5.55 22.40
C GLU A 9 7.49 4.48 21.29
N ASN A 10 8.28 4.80 20.26
CA ASN A 10 8.60 3.92 19.13
C ASN A 10 10.07 3.46 19.10
N SER A 11 10.75 3.44 20.26
CA SER A 11 12.20 3.29 20.33
C SER A 11 12.76 2.04 19.61
N LEU A 12 12.13 0.87 19.78
CA LEU A 12 12.55 -0.35 19.08
C LEU A 12 12.37 -0.23 17.56
N ASN A 13 11.23 0.31 17.14
CA ASN A 13 10.88 0.51 15.74
C ASN A 13 11.87 1.48 15.07
N TYR A 14 12.19 2.57 15.77
CA TYR A 14 13.18 3.56 15.33
C TYR A 14 14.59 2.98 15.26
N LYS A 15 15.01 2.20 16.26
CA LYS A 15 16.31 1.50 16.26
C LYS A 15 16.47 0.58 15.04
N ILE A 16 15.43 -0.18 14.70
CA ILE A 16 15.43 -1.04 13.50
C ILE A 16 15.66 -0.21 12.24
N LEU A 17 15.00 0.95 12.16
CA LEU A 17 15.13 1.86 11.03
C LEU A 17 16.53 2.47 10.92
N GLU A 18 17.13 2.89 12.04
CA GLU A 18 18.51 3.39 12.06
C GLU A 18 19.50 2.32 11.62
N MET A 19 19.33 1.07 12.06
CA MET A 19 20.15 -0.04 11.59
C MET A 19 20.01 -0.25 10.07
N LYS A 20 18.80 -0.10 9.54
CA LYS A 20 18.54 -0.26 8.10
C LYS A 20 19.20 0.84 7.27
N PHE A 21 18.98 2.10 7.63
CA PHE A 21 19.38 3.22 6.76
C PHE A 21 20.73 3.85 7.10
N LYS A 22 21.10 3.94 8.40
CA LYS A 22 22.40 4.50 8.78
C LYS A 22 23.52 3.45 8.67
N GLN A 23 23.21 2.18 8.94
CA GLN A 23 24.20 1.09 8.91
C GLN A 23 24.10 0.21 7.66
N GLY A 24 23.11 0.45 6.78
CA GLY A 24 22.91 -0.32 5.56
C GLY A 24 22.49 -1.78 5.78
N LYS A 25 22.04 -2.17 6.98
CA LYS A 25 21.72 -3.57 7.29
C LYS A 25 20.42 -4.02 6.63
N SER A 26 20.44 -5.24 6.08
CA SER A 26 19.26 -5.96 5.65
C SER A 26 18.37 -6.37 6.83
N HIS A 27 17.10 -6.66 6.57
CA HIS A 27 16.20 -7.16 7.63
C HIS A 27 16.72 -8.46 8.26
N ARG A 28 17.41 -9.31 7.48
CA ARG A 28 18.01 -10.55 7.99
C ARG A 28 19.14 -10.26 8.98
N GLU A 29 20.04 -9.34 8.66
CA GLU A 29 21.13 -8.95 9.56
C GLU A 29 20.61 -8.28 10.84
N ILE A 30 19.58 -7.44 10.73
CA ILE A 30 18.91 -6.82 11.88
C ILE A 30 18.25 -7.90 12.74
N ALA A 31 17.56 -8.86 12.12
CA ALA A 31 16.92 -9.99 12.80
C ALA A 31 17.92 -10.80 13.63
N THR A 32 19.07 -11.15 13.04
CA THR A 32 20.18 -11.80 13.76
C THR A 32 20.69 -10.94 14.91
N ALA A 33 20.95 -9.66 14.68
CA ALA A 33 21.49 -8.76 15.70
C ALA A 33 20.54 -8.50 16.89
N LEU A 34 19.22 -8.63 16.68
CA LEU A 34 18.20 -8.42 17.71
C LEU A 34 17.59 -9.71 18.25
N ASN A 35 18.08 -10.88 17.82
CA ASN A 35 17.52 -12.19 18.14
C ASN A 35 15.99 -12.26 17.89
N LYS A 36 15.56 -11.83 16.70
CA LYS A 36 14.16 -11.80 16.25
C LYS A 36 14.01 -12.46 14.88
N SER A 37 12.77 -12.76 14.48
CA SER A 37 12.50 -13.23 13.12
C SER A 37 12.57 -12.08 12.11
N THR A 38 12.94 -12.39 10.85
CA THR A 38 12.92 -11.42 9.75
C THR A 38 11.53 -10.82 9.54
N ASN A 39 10.47 -11.61 9.73
CA ASN A 39 9.08 -11.15 9.61
C ASN A 39 8.77 -10.09 10.67
N THR A 40 9.13 -10.36 11.93
CA THR A 40 8.96 -9.42 13.04
C THR A 40 9.71 -8.11 12.79
N ILE A 41 10.93 -8.16 12.25
CA ILE A 41 11.67 -6.94 11.84
C ILE A 41 10.91 -6.17 10.76
N GLY A 42 10.39 -6.87 9.76
CA GLY A 42 9.58 -6.27 8.70
C GLY A 42 8.26 -5.67 9.19
N GLU A 43 7.64 -6.23 10.23
CA GLU A 43 6.45 -5.68 10.90
C GLU A 43 6.78 -4.39 11.64
N HIS A 44 7.80 -4.41 12.50
CA HIS A 44 8.24 -3.21 13.23
C HIS A 44 8.62 -2.06 12.27
N TYR A 45 9.27 -2.36 11.14
CA TYR A 45 9.57 -1.37 10.11
C TYR A 45 8.30 -0.75 9.51
N ARG A 46 7.30 -1.58 9.14
CA ARG A 46 6.02 -1.11 8.60
C ARG A 46 5.25 -0.30 9.64
N MET A 47 5.18 -0.78 10.88
CA MET A 47 4.53 -0.08 11.99
C MET A 47 5.16 1.28 12.23
N PHE A 48 6.50 1.39 12.22
CA PHE A 48 7.16 2.69 12.34
C PHE A 48 6.71 3.66 11.25
N SER A 49 6.74 3.19 9.99
CA SER A 49 6.42 4.01 8.82
C SER A 49 5.00 4.53 8.89
N TRP A 50 4.05 3.69 9.30
CA TRP A 50 2.67 4.05 9.54
C TRP A 50 2.49 5.04 10.70
N SER A 51 3.09 4.74 11.85
CA SER A 51 3.02 5.61 13.03
C SER A 51 3.64 6.98 12.76
N LEU A 52 4.73 7.05 12.00
CA LEU A 52 5.36 8.30 11.62
C LEU A 52 4.46 9.11 10.67
N TYR A 53 3.82 8.45 9.71
CA TYR A 53 2.85 9.08 8.81
C TYR A 53 1.73 9.76 9.60
N LEU A 54 1.10 9.01 10.52
CA LEU A 54 0.04 9.55 11.38
C LEU A 54 0.54 10.66 12.31
N CYS A 55 1.75 10.54 12.84
CA CYS A 55 2.37 11.56 13.68
C CYS A 55 2.55 12.89 12.93
N TYR A 56 3.11 12.83 11.73
CA TYR A 56 3.30 14.02 10.88
C TYR A 56 1.98 14.63 10.47
N PHE A 57 1.04 13.83 9.98
CA PHE A 57 -0.28 14.29 9.62
C PHE A 57 -0.95 15.06 10.77
N ARG A 58 -1.03 14.45 11.96
CA ARG A 58 -1.65 15.08 13.14
C ARG A 58 -0.93 16.35 13.56
N TYR A 59 0.39 16.41 13.43
CA TYR A 59 1.15 17.62 13.71
C TYR A 59 0.78 18.74 12.72
N LEU A 60 0.76 18.44 11.41
CA LEU A 60 0.42 19.41 10.37
C LEU A 60 -1.00 19.97 10.57
N GLU A 61 -1.97 19.10 10.87
CA GLU A 61 -3.33 19.56 11.22
C GLU A 61 -3.35 20.45 12.46
N SER A 62 -2.58 20.09 13.50
CA SER A 62 -2.54 20.85 14.75
C SER A 62 -2.01 22.28 14.60
N ILE A 63 -1.25 22.56 13.54
CA ILE A 63 -0.75 23.89 13.20
C ILE A 63 -1.58 24.58 12.11
N GLY A 64 -2.73 24.00 11.74
CA GLY A 64 -3.71 24.60 10.83
C GLY A 64 -3.51 24.31 9.35
N LEU A 65 -2.68 23.32 8.97
CA LEU A 65 -2.51 22.92 7.58
C LEU A 65 -3.55 21.87 7.18
N GLU A 66 -4.19 22.09 6.03
CA GLU A 66 -5.11 21.12 5.43
C GLU A 66 -4.33 20.02 4.68
N VAL A 67 -4.40 18.80 5.18
CA VAL A 67 -3.72 17.63 4.60
C VAL A 67 -4.74 16.53 4.37
N ASP A 68 -4.95 16.13 3.11
CA ASP A 68 -5.82 14.99 2.78
C ASP A 68 -5.08 13.67 3.01
N ALA A 69 -4.93 13.27 4.28
CA ALA A 69 -4.14 12.11 4.64
C ALA A 69 -4.71 10.79 4.12
N MET A 70 -6.01 10.70 3.92
CA MET A 70 -6.59 9.49 3.33
C MET A 70 -6.26 9.40 1.85
N ASP A 71 -6.37 10.50 1.09
CA ASP A 71 -6.05 10.50 -0.35
C ASP A 71 -4.54 10.30 -0.62
N ILE A 72 -3.67 10.88 0.21
CA ILE A 72 -2.21 10.67 0.08
C ILE A 72 -1.85 9.21 0.35
N GLU A 73 -2.41 8.62 1.40
CA GLU A 73 -2.17 7.22 1.77
C GLU A 73 -2.67 6.28 0.69
N ASP A 74 -3.92 6.47 0.24
CA ASP A 74 -4.52 5.72 -0.85
C ASP A 74 -3.70 5.88 -2.15
N PHE A 75 -3.23 7.08 -2.49
CA PHE A 75 -2.50 7.29 -3.73
C PHE A 75 -1.18 6.50 -3.77
N TYR A 76 -0.45 6.45 -2.65
CA TYR A 76 0.84 5.78 -2.60
C TYR A 76 0.76 4.30 -2.21
N GLU A 77 -0.26 3.86 -1.45
CA GLU A 77 -0.37 2.50 -0.89
C GLU A 77 0.91 2.04 -0.17
N ASN A 78 1.66 3.01 0.36
CA ASN A 78 2.95 2.79 1.01
C ASN A 78 3.29 4.00 1.89
N SER A 79 3.27 3.79 3.21
CA SER A 79 3.50 4.85 4.20
C SER A 79 4.90 5.47 4.11
N VAL A 80 5.91 4.77 3.61
CA VAL A 80 7.26 5.34 3.40
C VAL A 80 7.22 6.41 2.30
N HIS A 81 6.53 6.13 1.20
CA HIS A 81 6.34 7.11 0.13
C HIS A 81 5.45 8.28 0.58
N ALA A 82 4.38 7.99 1.33
CA ALA A 82 3.50 9.02 1.90
C ALA A 82 4.27 9.95 2.87
N VAL A 83 5.07 9.39 3.79
CA VAL A 83 5.92 10.19 4.68
C VAL A 83 6.91 11.03 3.88
N SER A 84 7.58 10.46 2.88
CA SER A 84 8.52 11.24 2.05
C SER A 84 7.84 12.34 1.22
N TYR A 85 6.59 12.13 0.81
CA TYR A 85 5.79 13.20 0.20
C TYR A 85 5.54 14.34 1.20
N LEU A 86 5.13 14.03 2.43
CA LEU A 86 4.92 15.03 3.48
C LEU A 86 6.22 15.78 3.78
N GLU A 87 7.34 15.06 3.94
CA GLU A 87 8.67 15.63 4.19
C GLU A 87 9.14 16.58 3.09
N LYS A 88 8.75 16.32 1.84
CA LYS A 88 9.09 17.18 0.70
C LYS A 88 8.18 18.39 0.62
N THR A 89 6.89 18.21 0.91
CA THR A 89 5.84 19.23 0.70
C THR A 89 5.77 20.22 1.86
N TYR A 90 5.91 19.74 3.09
CA TYR A 90 5.81 20.50 4.34
C TYR A 90 7.15 20.50 5.08
N SER A 91 8.23 20.77 4.33
CA SER A 91 9.60 20.53 4.79
C SER A 91 9.98 21.46 5.95
N GLU A 92 9.53 22.71 5.93
CA GLU A 92 9.83 23.71 6.96
C GLU A 92 9.14 23.38 8.28
N GLU A 93 7.85 23.05 8.23
CA GLU A 93 7.03 22.72 9.39
C GLU A 93 7.50 21.42 10.03
N LEU A 94 7.73 20.38 9.23
CA LEU A 94 8.19 19.10 9.75
C LEU A 94 9.65 19.18 10.24
N ASN A 95 10.50 20.03 9.65
CA ASN A 95 11.84 20.27 10.18
C ASN A 95 11.79 20.93 11.57
N SER A 96 10.88 21.88 11.76
CA SER A 96 10.62 22.51 13.05
C SER A 96 10.11 21.47 14.07
N PHE A 97 9.16 20.62 13.67
CA PHE A 97 8.66 19.54 14.52
C PHE A 97 9.74 18.56 15.00
N ARG A 98 10.67 18.22 14.13
CA ARG A 98 11.80 17.32 14.41
C ARG A 98 12.94 17.95 15.21
N GLY A 99 12.87 19.24 15.50
CA GLY A 99 13.98 19.98 16.12
C GLY A 99 15.24 19.96 15.25
N GLY A 100 15.10 20.05 13.93
CA GLY A 100 16.22 20.05 12.97
C GLY A 100 16.83 18.68 12.67
N ARG A 101 16.29 17.58 13.22
CA ARG A 101 16.75 16.22 12.85
C ARG A 101 16.43 15.93 11.38
N PRO A 102 17.29 15.18 10.67
CA PRO A 102 17.09 14.89 9.26
C PRO A 102 15.84 14.02 9.02
N PRO A 103 15.16 14.18 7.87
CA PRO A 103 14.07 13.30 7.45
C PRO A 103 14.49 11.82 7.44
N VAL A 104 13.58 10.97 7.90
CA VAL A 104 13.87 9.55 8.13
C VAL A 104 14.04 8.77 6.81
N PHE A 105 13.16 9.00 5.84
CA PHE A 105 13.09 8.19 4.61
C PHE A 105 13.60 8.90 3.36
N LEU A 106 13.65 10.23 3.35
CA LEU A 106 13.79 11.03 2.12
C LEU A 106 15.07 10.69 1.33
N GLN A 107 16.18 10.43 2.01
CA GLN A 107 17.46 10.11 1.37
C GLN A 107 17.50 8.71 0.72
N ASN A 108 16.56 7.83 1.08
CA ASN A 108 16.57 6.42 0.68
C ASN A 108 15.54 6.08 -0.39
N ILE A 109 14.68 7.03 -0.79
CA ILE A 109 13.73 6.84 -1.88
C ILE A 109 14.36 7.27 -3.20
N LYS A 110 14.55 6.29 -4.10
CA LYS A 110 15.14 6.54 -5.43
C LYS A 110 14.23 7.37 -6.34
N SER A 111 12.92 7.18 -6.24
CA SER A 111 11.95 7.88 -7.07
C SER A 111 10.59 7.91 -6.37
N LEU A 112 10.07 9.11 -6.10
CA LEU A 112 8.72 9.32 -5.60
C LEU A 112 7.82 9.73 -6.76
N PRO A 113 6.79 8.94 -7.12
CA PRO A 113 5.79 9.38 -8.09
C PRO A 113 5.15 10.70 -7.65
N PRO A 114 4.91 11.67 -8.55
CA PRO A 114 4.27 12.92 -8.16
C PRO A 114 2.83 12.65 -7.71
N TYR A 115 2.52 13.06 -6.48
CA TYR A 115 1.18 13.02 -5.94
C TYR A 115 0.22 13.83 -6.82
N ARG A 116 -0.99 13.29 -7.00
CA ARG A 116 -2.10 13.95 -7.67
C ARG A 116 -3.40 13.35 -7.14
N LYS A 117 -4.36 14.21 -6.85
CA LYS A 117 -5.72 13.76 -6.53
C LYS A 117 -6.36 13.15 -7.78
N LEU A 118 -6.87 11.92 -7.65
CA LEU A 118 -7.47 11.18 -8.76
C LEU A 118 -8.99 11.29 -8.69
N THR A 119 -9.61 11.62 -9.83
CA THR A 119 -11.07 11.49 -10.00
C THR A 119 -11.46 10.02 -10.19
N ASP A 120 -12.71 9.65 -9.90
CA ASP A 120 -13.22 8.29 -10.11
C ASP A 120 -12.99 7.79 -11.54
N ARG A 121 -13.17 8.68 -12.54
CA ARG A 121 -12.91 8.36 -13.94
C ARG A 121 -11.43 8.04 -14.18
N GLN A 122 -10.51 8.75 -13.53
CA GLN A 122 -9.07 8.45 -13.63
C GLN A 122 -8.71 7.15 -12.92
N VAL A 123 -9.29 6.88 -11.75
CA VAL A 123 -9.12 5.60 -11.03
C VAL A 123 -9.57 4.44 -11.92
N PHE A 124 -10.77 4.52 -12.49
CA PHE A 124 -11.30 3.52 -13.42
C PHE A 124 -10.41 3.31 -14.64
N ASN A 125 -9.93 4.39 -15.26
CA ASN A 125 -9.03 4.31 -16.42
C ASN A 125 -7.67 3.70 -16.06
N LEU A 126 -7.12 4.01 -14.88
CA LEU A 126 -5.88 3.42 -14.39
C LEU A 126 -6.05 1.91 -14.18
N GLU A 127 -7.14 1.51 -13.53
CA GLU A 127 -7.45 0.10 -13.29
C GLU A 127 -7.52 -0.70 -14.60
N LYS A 128 -8.24 -0.20 -15.61
CA LYS A 128 -8.28 -0.80 -16.95
C LYS A 128 -6.90 -0.95 -17.58
N LYS A 129 -6.06 0.08 -17.48
CA LYS A 129 -4.67 0.01 -18.01
C LYS A 129 -3.83 -1.02 -17.27
N ILE A 130 -3.97 -1.11 -15.95
CA ILE A 130 -3.25 -2.05 -15.10
C ILE A 130 -3.63 -3.49 -15.46
N VAL A 131 -4.93 -3.80 -15.53
CA VAL A 131 -5.43 -5.14 -15.87
C VAL A 131 -4.94 -5.53 -17.28
N LYS A 132 -5.12 -4.67 -18.28
CA LYS A 132 -4.64 -4.93 -19.65
C LYS A 132 -3.13 -5.16 -19.71
N ALA A 133 -2.33 -4.34 -19.02
CA ALA A 133 -0.88 -4.48 -19.01
C ALA A 133 -0.45 -5.77 -18.28
N ARG A 134 -1.22 -6.21 -17.28
CA ARG A 134 -0.90 -7.42 -16.52
C ARG A 134 -1.29 -8.68 -17.27
N GLU A 135 -2.52 -8.75 -17.77
CA GLU A 135 -3.10 -9.94 -18.40
C GLU A 135 -2.62 -10.12 -19.85
N SER A 136 -2.69 -9.07 -20.67
CA SER A 136 -2.37 -9.19 -22.10
C SER A 136 -0.89 -9.03 -22.42
N GLN A 137 -0.14 -8.29 -21.59
CA GLN A 137 1.26 -7.94 -21.86
C GLN A 137 2.25 -8.60 -20.89
N GLY A 138 1.77 -9.31 -19.86
CA GLY A 138 2.61 -9.99 -18.87
C GLY A 138 3.50 -9.07 -18.02
N ARG A 139 3.24 -7.76 -18.00
CA ARG A 139 4.14 -6.78 -17.38
C ARG A 139 4.13 -6.87 -15.87
N THR A 140 5.25 -6.50 -15.24
CA THR A 140 5.35 -6.46 -13.78
C THR A 140 4.65 -5.22 -13.21
N PHE A 141 4.17 -5.28 -11.97
CA PHE A 141 3.58 -4.09 -11.30
C PHE A 141 4.59 -2.94 -11.15
N LEU A 142 5.89 -3.26 -11.08
CA LEU A 142 6.93 -2.25 -11.05
C LEU A 142 6.98 -1.46 -12.36
N ASP A 143 6.95 -2.14 -13.50
CA ASP A 143 6.98 -1.50 -14.82
C ASP A 143 5.68 -0.74 -15.10
N ILE A 144 4.54 -1.31 -14.70
CA ILE A 144 3.23 -0.65 -14.78
C ILE A 144 3.21 0.62 -13.94
N GLY A 145 3.69 0.56 -12.68
CA GLY A 145 3.74 1.71 -11.78
C GLY A 145 4.60 2.84 -12.35
N LYS A 146 5.79 2.51 -12.89
CA LYS A 146 6.67 3.49 -13.55
C LYS A 146 5.98 4.19 -14.72
N GLU A 147 5.35 3.44 -15.62
CA GLU A 147 4.65 4.02 -16.78
C GLU A 147 3.49 4.90 -16.37
N LEU A 148 2.67 4.43 -15.42
CA LEU A 148 1.46 5.14 -14.97
C LEU A 148 1.75 6.21 -13.91
N LYS A 149 3.03 6.40 -13.54
CA LYS A 149 3.49 7.34 -12.52
C LYS A 149 2.72 7.16 -11.20
N ILE A 150 2.61 5.92 -10.75
CA ILE A 150 2.09 5.51 -9.44
C ILE A 150 3.09 4.54 -8.80
N THR A 151 2.91 4.21 -7.53
CA THR A 151 3.73 3.17 -6.90
C THR A 151 3.36 1.79 -7.44
N TRP A 152 4.29 0.84 -7.33
CA TRP A 152 4.00 -0.54 -7.71
C TRP A 152 2.99 -1.16 -6.73
N GLU A 153 3.00 -0.72 -5.46
CA GLU A 153 2.01 -1.07 -4.44
C GLU A 153 0.61 -0.63 -4.87
N LYS A 154 0.43 0.62 -5.32
CA LYS A 154 -0.85 1.13 -5.82
C LYS A 154 -1.32 0.34 -7.04
N ALA A 155 -0.43 0.08 -8.00
CA ALA A 155 -0.76 -0.73 -9.16
C ALA A 155 -1.25 -2.14 -8.77
N ARG A 156 -0.55 -2.79 -7.84
CA ARG A 156 -0.92 -4.10 -7.32
C ARG A 156 -2.23 -4.08 -6.55
N HIS A 157 -2.47 -3.04 -5.74
CA HIS A 157 -3.68 -2.87 -4.96
C HIS A 157 -4.90 -2.73 -5.89
N MET A 158 -4.83 -1.85 -6.89
CA MET A 158 -5.90 -1.65 -7.87
C MET A 158 -6.23 -2.94 -8.62
N TYR A 159 -5.21 -3.69 -9.06
CA TYR A 159 -5.40 -5.00 -9.68
C TYR A 159 -6.10 -6.01 -8.75
N ARG A 160 -5.72 -6.05 -7.47
CA ARG A 160 -6.36 -6.94 -6.49
C ARG A 160 -7.81 -6.57 -6.21
N ASN A 161 -8.09 -5.27 -6.08
CA ASN A 161 -9.45 -4.77 -5.84
C ASN A 161 -10.35 -5.03 -7.02
N TYR A 162 -9.83 -4.87 -8.24
CA TYR A 162 -10.55 -5.20 -9.46
C TYR A 162 -11.11 -6.64 -9.43
N TYR A 163 -10.25 -7.64 -9.21
CA TYR A 163 -10.71 -9.02 -9.10
C TYR A 163 -11.50 -9.31 -7.82
N HIS A 164 -11.23 -8.58 -6.74
CA HIS A 164 -12.04 -8.72 -5.53
C HIS A 164 -13.50 -8.33 -5.78
N ARG A 165 -13.74 -7.19 -6.47
CA ARG A 165 -15.11 -6.79 -6.84
C ARG A 165 -15.79 -7.82 -7.72
N LYS A 166 -15.10 -8.39 -8.71
CA LYS A 166 -15.63 -9.50 -9.53
C LYS A 166 -16.00 -10.74 -8.72
N VAL A 167 -15.14 -11.12 -7.77
CA VAL A 167 -15.41 -12.24 -6.86
C VAL A 167 -16.66 -11.99 -6.02
N MET A 168 -16.80 -10.79 -5.44
CA MET A 168 -17.97 -10.46 -4.62
C MET A 168 -19.25 -10.48 -5.46
N GLU A 169 -19.24 -9.83 -6.63
CA GLU A 169 -20.40 -9.81 -7.53
C GLU A 169 -20.81 -11.22 -8.00
N ALA A 170 -19.84 -12.09 -8.28
CA ALA A 170 -20.13 -13.46 -8.65
C ALA A 170 -20.66 -14.29 -7.47
N LEU A 171 -20.14 -14.10 -6.26
CA LEU A 171 -20.63 -14.80 -5.06
C LEU A 171 -22.10 -14.45 -4.78
N ASP A 172 -22.43 -13.16 -4.85
CA ASP A 172 -23.81 -12.69 -4.66
C ASP A 172 -24.74 -13.33 -5.70
N ARG A 173 -24.33 -13.30 -6.97
CA ARG A 173 -25.11 -13.89 -8.06
C ARG A 173 -25.28 -15.41 -7.93
N ILE A 174 -24.23 -16.15 -7.58
CA ILE A 174 -24.31 -17.60 -7.41
C ILE A 174 -25.26 -17.94 -6.26
N LYS A 175 -25.17 -17.21 -5.15
CA LYS A 175 -26.07 -17.39 -4.01
C LYS A 175 -27.52 -17.13 -4.37
N GLU A 176 -27.80 -16.07 -5.14
CA GLU A 176 -29.15 -15.75 -5.60
C GLU A 176 -29.74 -16.83 -6.51
N GLN A 177 -28.93 -17.38 -7.44
CA GLN A 177 -29.44 -18.34 -8.44
C GLN A 177 -29.48 -19.79 -7.95
N THR A 178 -28.59 -20.17 -7.03
CA THR A 178 -28.45 -21.57 -6.58
C THR A 178 -28.85 -21.79 -5.13
N GLY A 179 -28.99 -20.72 -4.34
CA GLY A 179 -29.16 -20.80 -2.88
C GLY A 179 -27.88 -21.17 -2.12
N ASN A 180 -26.79 -21.51 -2.80
CA ASN A 180 -25.53 -21.93 -2.16
C ASN A 180 -24.63 -20.73 -1.86
N ASP A 181 -24.29 -20.54 -0.59
CA ASP A 181 -23.28 -19.56 -0.16
C ASP A 181 -21.88 -20.19 -0.24
N LEU A 182 -21.10 -19.77 -1.23
CA LEU A 182 -19.76 -20.31 -1.48
C LEU A 182 -18.65 -19.45 -0.87
N SER A 183 -18.99 -18.42 -0.09
CA SER A 183 -18.02 -17.43 0.38
C SER A 183 -16.86 -18.09 1.11
N ASN A 184 -17.12 -18.96 2.09
CA ASN A 184 -16.04 -19.62 2.86
C ASN A 184 -15.15 -20.46 1.94
N PHE A 185 -15.73 -21.29 1.08
CA PHE A 185 -15.00 -22.15 0.15
C PHE A 185 -14.07 -21.34 -0.77
N ILE A 186 -14.59 -20.27 -1.37
CA ILE A 186 -13.81 -19.41 -2.28
C ILE A 186 -12.69 -18.68 -1.53
N PHE A 187 -12.96 -18.17 -0.32
CA PHE A 187 -11.96 -17.42 0.45
C PHE A 187 -10.87 -18.31 1.07
N GLU A 188 -11.18 -19.57 1.38
CA GLU A 188 -10.22 -20.60 1.82
C GLU A 188 -9.31 -21.08 0.68
N TYR A 189 -9.81 -21.12 -0.56
CA TYR A 189 -9.05 -21.62 -1.71
C TYR A 189 -7.74 -20.86 -1.97
N SER A 190 -7.75 -19.54 -1.81
CA SER A 190 -6.56 -18.72 -2.08
C SER A 190 -6.64 -17.39 -1.36
N HIS A 191 -5.50 -16.78 -1.04
CA HIS A 191 -5.42 -15.38 -0.60
C HIS A 191 -5.36 -14.38 -1.77
N TYR A 192 -5.37 -14.86 -3.02
CA TYR A 192 -5.27 -14.00 -4.21
C TYR A 192 -6.61 -13.89 -4.92
N SER A 193 -7.15 -12.67 -5.02
CA SER A 193 -8.45 -12.41 -5.67
C SER A 193 -8.52 -12.93 -7.10
N TYR A 194 -7.45 -12.82 -7.88
CA TYR A 194 -7.43 -13.32 -9.26
C TYR A 194 -7.53 -14.86 -9.32
N LYS A 195 -6.95 -15.58 -8.35
CA LYS A 195 -7.09 -17.05 -8.25
C LYS A 195 -8.49 -17.48 -7.84
N ARG A 196 -9.12 -16.72 -6.95
CA ARG A 196 -10.54 -16.90 -6.61
C ARG A 196 -11.42 -16.68 -7.84
N TRP A 197 -11.14 -15.64 -8.61
CA TRP A 197 -11.84 -15.36 -9.86
C TRP A 197 -11.68 -16.49 -10.90
N GLU A 198 -10.45 -16.97 -11.13
CA GLU A 198 -10.19 -18.11 -12.02
C GLU A 198 -11.00 -19.36 -11.60
N LEU A 199 -11.07 -19.64 -10.29
CA LEU A 199 -11.85 -20.76 -9.74
C LEU A 199 -13.35 -20.60 -10.06
N ILE A 200 -13.90 -19.42 -9.80
CA ILE A 200 -15.31 -19.12 -10.07
C ILE A 200 -15.63 -19.26 -11.55
N VAL A 201 -14.80 -18.69 -12.42
CA VAL A 201 -14.98 -18.78 -13.88
C VAL A 201 -14.95 -20.23 -14.35
N ARG A 202 -14.08 -21.06 -13.77
CA ARG A 202 -13.96 -22.47 -14.13
C ARG A 202 -15.19 -23.28 -13.72
N ASP A 203 -15.69 -23.08 -12.50
CA ASP A 203 -16.70 -23.96 -11.90
C ASP A 203 -18.13 -23.43 -12.07
N TYR A 204 -18.29 -22.13 -12.37
CA TYR A 204 -19.58 -21.44 -12.48
C TYR A 204 -19.68 -20.57 -13.75
N PHE A 205 -18.97 -20.94 -14.82
CA PHE A 205 -18.86 -20.18 -16.07
C PHE A 205 -20.20 -19.61 -16.56
N ASP A 206 -21.24 -20.44 -16.64
CA ASP A 206 -22.55 -20.05 -17.18
C ASP A 206 -23.22 -18.92 -16.39
N LEU A 207 -22.92 -18.83 -15.09
CA LEU A 207 -23.50 -17.82 -14.20
C LEU A 207 -22.75 -16.48 -14.25
N VAL A 208 -21.49 -16.49 -14.72
CA VAL A 208 -20.58 -15.33 -14.63
C VAL A 208 -20.02 -14.90 -15.98
N ARG A 209 -20.49 -15.49 -17.10
CA ARG A 209 -19.93 -15.25 -18.44
C ARG A 209 -19.88 -13.78 -18.86
N ASP A 210 -20.85 -12.97 -18.46
CA ASP A 210 -20.94 -11.53 -18.72
C ASP A 210 -19.98 -10.70 -17.86
N LEU A 211 -19.44 -11.28 -16.78
CA LEU A 211 -18.45 -10.67 -15.91
C LEU A 211 -17.01 -10.96 -16.35
N ILE A 212 -16.80 -11.80 -17.38
CA ILE A 212 -15.49 -12.06 -17.96
C ILE A 212 -15.17 -10.92 -18.93
N ASP A 213 -13.98 -10.32 -18.83
CA ASP A 213 -13.57 -9.31 -19.81
C ASP A 213 -13.15 -9.99 -21.11
N ASP A 214 -13.51 -9.36 -22.22
CA ASP A 214 -13.06 -9.71 -23.57
C ASP A 214 -11.55 -9.49 -23.78
#